data_AF-A0A6I4MIG4-F1
#
_entry.id   AF-A0A6I4MIG4-F1
#
_cell.length_a   1.000
_cell.length_b   1.000
_cell.length_c   1.000
_cell.angle_alpha   90.00
_cell.angle_beta   90.00
_cell.angle_gamma   90.00
#
_symmetry.space_group_name_H-M   'P 1'
#
loop_
_entity.id
_entity.type
_entity.pdbx_description
1 polymer ?
#
loop_
_entity_poly.entity_id
_entity_poly.type
_entity_poly.pdbx_seq_one_letter_code
_entity_poly.pdbx_strand_id
1 'polypeptide(L)'
;MVSVEELRGLPAEERAELLRALIALADEDPLDQPRYRRRRGLVLFFLVACCAWLVPWTVLLGVTLPQHYTSRQWGVAWIGFDAALTAAFAFTAFAVWRRLQLAILGQVVTGTLLVCDAWFDVMLSWGSGEFPVSVVTALLGELPLAALFFLGARTLVLTTVRALWVREGRAGPVPRLREVRLFTIGRSVGGGG
;
A
#
# COMPACT_ATOMS: atom_id res chain seq x y z
N MET A 1 -27.03 6.01 27.42
CA MET A 1 -26.24 4.76 27.34
C MET A 1 -27.19 3.64 27.74
N VAL A 2 -27.44 2.68 26.87
CA VAL A 2 -28.25 1.50 27.22
C VAL A 2 -27.41 0.63 28.15
N SER A 3 -27.90 0.31 29.36
CA SER A 3 -27.13 -0.49 30.31
C SER A 3 -27.21 -1.99 30.01
N VAL A 4 -26.23 -2.78 30.48
CA VAL A 4 -26.22 -4.24 30.30
C VAL A 4 -27.43 -4.88 30.99
N GLU A 5 -27.83 -4.38 32.15
CA GLU A 5 -29.04 -4.76 32.87
C GLU A 5 -30.32 -4.49 32.06
N GLU A 6 -30.37 -3.35 31.38
CA GLU A 6 -31.50 -2.96 30.52
C GLU A 6 -31.61 -3.90 29.29
N LEU A 7 -30.46 -4.30 28.71
CA LEU A 7 -30.39 -5.29 27.63
C LEU A 7 -30.78 -6.71 28.07
N ARG A 8 -30.60 -7.05 29.36
CA ARG A 8 -31.06 -8.33 29.93
C ARG A 8 -32.56 -8.36 30.14
N GLY A 9 -33.17 -7.20 30.44
CA GLY A 9 -34.61 -7.04 30.59
C GLY A 9 -35.39 -7.12 29.27
N LEU A 10 -34.72 -6.94 28.13
CA LEU A 10 -35.36 -7.03 26.81
C LEU A 10 -35.84 -8.47 26.50
N PRO A 11 -37.03 -8.62 25.88
CA PRO A 11 -37.49 -9.86 25.27
C PRO A 11 -36.41 -10.46 24.35
N ALA A 12 -36.33 -11.79 24.31
CA ALA A 12 -35.30 -12.48 23.53
C ALA A 12 -35.33 -12.12 22.03
N GLU A 13 -36.51 -11.84 21.48
CA GLU A 13 -36.69 -11.44 20.08
C GLU A 13 -36.15 -10.04 19.79
N GLU A 14 -36.48 -9.06 20.64
CA GLU A 14 -35.97 -7.68 20.53
C GLU A 14 -34.45 -7.62 20.66
N ARG A 15 -33.88 -8.41 21.58
CA ARG A 15 -32.42 -8.53 21.71
C ARG A 15 -31.78 -9.16 20.47
N ALA A 16 -32.43 -10.16 19.86
CA ALA A 16 -31.94 -10.78 18.63
C ALA A 16 -32.02 -9.83 17.44
N GLU A 17 -33.08 -9.04 17.32
CA GLU A 17 -33.25 -8.03 16.28
C GLU A 17 -32.22 -6.89 16.43
N LEU A 18 -32.02 -6.39 17.65
CA LEU A 18 -30.98 -5.40 17.95
C LEU A 18 -29.58 -5.93 17.59
N LEU A 19 -29.28 -7.19 17.93
CA LEU A 19 -28.00 -7.81 17.59
C LEU A 19 -27.81 -7.89 16.06
N ARG A 20 -28.85 -8.31 15.32
CA ARG A 20 -28.80 -8.35 13.85
C ARG A 20 -28.61 -6.97 13.25
N ALA A 21 -29.30 -5.95 13.78
CA ALA A 21 -29.16 -4.58 13.32
C ALA A 21 -27.74 -4.05 13.56
N LEU A 22 -27.15 -4.32 14.73
CA LEU A 22 -25.77 -3.95 15.04
C LEU A 22 -24.75 -4.71 14.18
N ILE A 23 -24.97 -6.00 13.91
CA ILE A 23 -24.15 -6.78 12.99
C ILE A 23 -24.23 -6.20 11.58
N ALA A 24 -25.43 -5.91 11.07
CA ALA A 24 -25.62 -5.32 9.75
C ALA A 24 -24.93 -3.94 9.65
N LEU A 25 -25.03 -3.12 10.69
CA LEU A 25 -24.36 -1.81 10.76
C LEU A 25 -22.83 -1.95 10.85
N ALA A 26 -22.33 -3.01 11.49
CA ALA A 26 -20.90 -3.32 11.59
C ALA A 26 -20.33 -4.00 10.34
N ASP A 27 -21.18 -4.69 9.57
CA ASP A 27 -20.85 -5.31 8.28
C ASP A 27 -20.85 -4.32 7.12
N GLU A 28 -21.38 -3.10 7.31
CA GLU A 28 -21.13 -1.99 6.39
C GLU A 28 -19.64 -1.65 6.39
N ASP A 29 -18.89 -2.35 5.55
CA ASP A 29 -17.45 -2.16 5.39
C ASP A 29 -17.21 -0.72 4.89
N PRO A 30 -16.56 0.15 5.71
CA PRO A 30 -16.27 1.52 5.30
C PRO A 30 -15.45 1.60 4.00
N LEU A 31 -14.80 0.49 3.62
CA LEU A 31 -14.00 0.32 2.41
C LEU A 31 -14.83 0.05 1.15
N ASP A 32 -16.09 -0.36 1.24
CA ASP A 32 -16.92 -0.64 0.07
C ASP A 32 -17.66 0.61 -0.46
N GLN A 33 -17.39 1.78 0.12
CA GLN A 33 -17.85 3.06 -0.42
C GLN A 33 -17.35 3.26 -1.86
N PRO A 34 -18.17 3.82 -2.77
CA PRO A 34 -17.88 3.93 -4.20
C PRO A 34 -16.59 4.72 -4.51
N ARG A 35 -16.20 5.64 -3.62
CA ARG A 35 -14.95 6.41 -3.72
C ARG A 35 -13.70 5.51 -3.62
N TYR A 36 -13.69 4.53 -2.72
CA TYR A 36 -12.56 3.60 -2.55
C TYR A 36 -12.47 2.63 -3.73
N ARG A 37 -13.61 2.15 -4.26
CA ARG A 37 -13.65 1.33 -5.49
C ARG A 37 -13.04 2.05 -6.69
N ARG A 38 -13.43 3.31 -6.95
CA ARG A 38 -12.86 4.12 -8.04
C ARG A 38 -11.36 4.35 -7.87
N ARG A 39 -10.92 4.75 -6.67
CA ARG A 39 -9.48 4.92 -6.39
C ARG A 39 -8.69 3.63 -6.61
N ARG A 40 -9.21 2.49 -6.19
CA ARG A 40 -8.56 1.18 -6.42
C ARG A 40 -8.45 0.84 -7.90
N GLY A 41 -9.50 1.10 -8.69
CA GLY A 41 -9.45 0.92 -10.15
C GLY A 41 -8.39 1.79 -10.81
N LEU A 42 -8.30 3.07 -10.42
CA LEU A 42 -7.27 3.99 -10.91
C LEU A 42 -5.86 3.54 -10.52
N VAL A 43 -5.66 3.12 -9.26
CA VAL A 43 -4.36 2.61 -8.79
C VAL A 43 -3.96 1.34 -9.55
N LEU A 44 -4.87 0.39 -9.74
CA LEU A 44 -4.61 -0.83 -10.50
C LEU A 44 -4.30 -0.51 -11.97
N PHE A 45 -5.08 0.36 -12.61
CA PHE A 45 -4.80 0.81 -13.98
C PHE A 45 -3.42 1.44 -14.08
N PHE A 46 -3.06 2.32 -13.14
CA PHE A 46 -1.75 2.97 -13.11
C PHE A 46 -0.61 1.96 -12.91
N LEU A 47 -0.77 1.00 -12.00
CA LEU A 47 0.19 -0.09 -11.78
C LEU A 47 0.42 -0.91 -13.06
N VAL A 48 -0.66 -1.29 -13.73
CA VAL A 48 -0.59 -2.05 -14.99
C VAL A 48 0.06 -1.22 -16.09
N ALA A 49 -0.27 0.07 -16.20
CA ALA A 49 0.33 0.98 -17.16
C ALA A 49 1.84 1.16 -16.91
N CYS A 50 2.27 1.31 -15.65
CA CYS A 50 3.69 1.35 -15.29
C CYS A 50 4.41 0.06 -15.67
N CYS A 51 3.86 -1.12 -15.36
CA CYS A 51 4.46 -2.39 -15.81
C CYS A 51 4.58 -2.46 -17.33
N ALA A 52 3.51 -2.08 -18.04
CA ALA A 52 3.45 -2.14 -19.49
C ALA A 52 4.41 -1.14 -20.16
N TRP A 53 4.78 -0.06 -19.48
CA TRP A 53 5.75 0.92 -19.93
C TRP A 53 7.20 0.53 -19.58
N LEU A 54 7.43 0.07 -18.33
CA LEU A 54 8.76 -0.30 -17.85
C LEU A 54 9.33 -1.49 -18.63
N VAL A 55 8.55 -2.55 -18.84
CA VAL A 55 9.06 -3.77 -19.48
C VAL A 55 9.63 -3.52 -20.89
N PRO A 56 8.94 -2.80 -21.80
CA PRO A 56 9.53 -2.44 -23.09
C PRO A 56 10.72 -1.48 -22.98
N TRP A 57 10.67 -0.51 -22.06
CA TRP A 57 11.73 0.48 -21.87
C TRP A 57 13.03 -0.17 -21.39
N THR A 58 12.94 -1.07 -20.41
CA THR A 58 14.04 -1.93 -19.94
C THR A 58 14.67 -2.72 -21.07
N VAL A 59 13.85 -3.37 -21.91
CA VAL A 59 14.34 -4.18 -23.03
C VAL A 59 15.02 -3.29 -24.08
N LEU A 60 14.46 -2.10 -24.33
CA LEU A 60 15.05 -1.13 -25.25
C LEU A 60 16.42 -0.66 -24.74
N LEU A 61 16.51 -0.21 -23.49
CA LEU A 61 17.75 0.22 -22.84
C LEU A 61 18.81 -0.89 -22.83
N GLY A 62 18.41 -2.13 -22.51
CA GLY A 62 19.32 -3.27 -22.52
C GLY A 62 19.89 -3.58 -23.92
N VAL A 63 19.17 -3.22 -24.98
CA VAL A 63 19.62 -3.38 -26.38
C VAL A 63 20.39 -2.16 -26.88
N THR A 64 20.04 -0.95 -26.45
CA THR A 64 20.64 0.31 -26.93
C THR A 64 21.84 0.78 -26.12
N LEU A 65 22.08 0.25 -24.91
CA LEU A 65 23.27 0.59 -24.14
C LEU A 65 24.55 0.14 -24.89
N PRO A 66 25.45 1.07 -25.24
CA PRO A 66 26.69 0.71 -25.93
C PRO A 66 27.52 -0.22 -25.05
N GLN A 67 27.99 -1.34 -25.61
CA GLN A 67 28.83 -2.35 -24.95
C GLN A 67 30.23 -1.86 -24.51
N HIS A 68 30.41 -0.54 -24.37
CA HIS A 68 31.67 0.10 -24.01
C HIS A 68 31.87 0.28 -22.51
N TYR A 69 30.85 0.04 -21.67
CA TYR A 69 31.08 -0.15 -20.23
C TYR A 69 31.58 -1.58 -19.97
N THR A 70 32.81 -1.65 -19.50
CA THR A 70 33.82 -2.74 -19.56
C THR A 70 33.46 -4.09 -18.90
N SER A 71 32.19 -4.38 -18.61
CA SER A 71 31.82 -5.70 -18.06
C SER A 71 30.42 -6.12 -18.49
N ARG A 72 30.34 -7.20 -19.28
CA ARG A 72 29.13 -7.95 -19.65
C ARG A 72 28.20 -8.28 -18.46
N GLN A 73 28.75 -8.26 -17.25
CA GLN A 73 28.09 -8.52 -15.97
C GLN A 73 27.12 -7.40 -15.56
N TRP A 74 27.35 -6.17 -16.04
CA TRP A 74 26.63 -4.99 -15.60
C TRP A 74 25.21 -4.91 -16.19
N GLY A 75 25.06 -5.27 -17.48
CA GLY A 75 23.74 -5.41 -18.10
C GLY A 75 22.89 -6.54 -17.49
N VAL A 76 23.52 -7.62 -17.01
CA VAL A 76 22.81 -8.71 -16.30
C VAL A 76 22.26 -8.25 -14.96
N ALA A 77 23.03 -7.45 -14.20
CA ALA A 77 22.56 -6.87 -12.95
C ALA A 77 21.36 -5.93 -13.16
N TRP A 78 21.41 -5.12 -14.21
CA TRP A 78 20.32 -4.21 -14.59
C TRP A 78 19.04 -4.96 -14.98
N ILE A 79 19.13 -5.95 -15.87
CA ILE A 79 17.98 -6.79 -16.24
C ILE A 79 17.40 -7.51 -15.01
N GLY A 80 18.27 -7.98 -14.10
CA GLY A 80 17.84 -8.62 -12.86
C GLY A 80 17.07 -7.67 -11.93
N PHE A 81 17.52 -6.42 -11.82
CA PHE A 81 16.83 -5.39 -11.04
C PHE A 81 15.46 -5.07 -11.62
N ASP A 82 15.35 -4.87 -12.93
CA ASP A 82 14.08 -4.55 -13.60
C ASP A 82 13.09 -5.72 -13.56
N ALA A 83 13.58 -6.96 -13.64
CA ALA A 83 12.77 -8.15 -13.41
C ALA A 83 12.22 -8.17 -11.96
N ALA A 84 13.04 -7.83 -10.97
CA ALA A 84 12.62 -7.74 -9.58
C ALA A 84 11.61 -6.59 -9.35
N LEU A 85 11.82 -5.43 -9.95
CA LEU A 85 10.90 -4.29 -9.90
C LEU A 85 9.56 -4.66 -10.53
N THR A 86 9.58 -5.27 -11.72
CA THR A 86 8.37 -5.75 -12.41
C THR A 86 7.62 -6.78 -11.57
N ALA A 87 8.35 -7.73 -10.96
CA ALA A 87 7.75 -8.72 -10.05
C ALA A 87 7.13 -8.06 -8.82
N ALA A 88 7.76 -7.02 -8.25
CA ALA A 88 7.23 -6.26 -7.13
C ALA A 88 5.94 -5.50 -7.50
N PHE A 89 5.90 -4.85 -8.67
CA PHE A 89 4.68 -4.24 -9.19
C PHE A 89 3.57 -5.28 -9.39
N ALA A 90 3.87 -6.42 -10.03
CA ALA A 90 2.90 -7.48 -10.27
C ALA A 90 2.35 -8.07 -8.96
N PHE A 91 3.23 -8.34 -8.00
CA PHE A 91 2.85 -8.80 -6.66
C PHE A 91 1.97 -7.78 -5.94
N THR A 92 2.32 -6.49 -6.03
CA THR A 92 1.55 -5.41 -5.41
C THR A 92 0.18 -5.26 -6.05
N ALA A 93 0.10 -5.31 -7.38
CA ALA A 93 -1.17 -5.28 -8.12
C ALA A 93 -2.04 -6.49 -7.74
N PHE A 94 -1.46 -7.68 -7.67
CA PHE A 94 -2.16 -8.89 -7.25
C PHE A 94 -2.68 -8.79 -5.81
N ALA A 95 -1.85 -8.30 -4.87
CA ALA A 95 -2.23 -8.15 -3.48
C ALA A 95 -3.37 -7.10 -3.32
N VAL A 96 -3.29 -5.97 -4.04
CA VAL A 96 -4.36 -4.95 -4.08
C VAL A 96 -5.63 -5.50 -4.74
N TRP A 97 -5.49 -6.33 -5.79
CA TRP A 97 -6.62 -6.98 -6.45
C TRP A 97 -7.34 -7.93 -5.49
N ARG A 98 -6.59 -8.79 -4.80
CA ARG A 98 -7.09 -9.79 -3.86
C ARG A 98 -7.52 -9.20 -2.50
N ARG A 99 -7.36 -7.89 -2.28
CA ARG A 99 -7.59 -7.22 -0.99
C ARG A 99 -6.76 -7.83 0.16
N LEU A 100 -5.56 -8.32 -0.13
CA LEU A 100 -4.68 -8.92 0.89
C LEU A 100 -3.96 -7.84 1.68
N GLN A 101 -3.74 -8.07 2.98
CA GLN A 101 -2.91 -7.21 3.83
C GLN A 101 -1.45 -7.12 3.33
N LEU A 102 -1.01 -8.14 2.58
CA LEU A 102 0.29 -8.15 1.89
C LEU A 102 0.47 -6.98 0.91
N ALA A 103 -0.61 -6.30 0.50
CA ALA A 103 -0.53 -5.11 -0.34
C ALA A 103 0.31 -4.00 0.32
N ILE A 104 0.28 -3.88 1.65
CA ILE A 104 1.10 -2.91 2.39
C ILE A 104 2.59 -3.20 2.16
N LEU A 105 2.99 -4.47 2.32
CA LEU A 105 4.36 -4.90 2.10
C LEU A 105 4.78 -4.71 0.65
N GLY A 106 3.94 -5.13 -0.30
CA GLY A 106 4.20 -4.95 -1.73
C GLY A 106 4.41 -3.48 -2.09
N GLN A 107 3.57 -2.58 -1.57
CA GLN A 107 3.71 -1.15 -1.82
C GLN A 107 5.00 -0.56 -1.24
N VAL A 108 5.41 -0.97 -0.03
CA VAL A 108 6.69 -0.52 0.55
C VAL A 108 7.88 -1.03 -0.26
N VAL A 109 7.88 -2.31 -0.66
CA VAL A 109 8.95 -2.90 -1.48
C VAL A 109 9.04 -2.21 -2.84
N THR A 110 7.91 -2.04 -3.53
CA THR A 110 7.86 -1.38 -4.85
C THR A 110 8.31 0.07 -4.77
N GLY A 111 7.85 0.83 -3.77
CA GLY A 111 8.29 2.21 -3.56
C GLY A 111 9.79 2.30 -3.26
N THR A 112 10.36 1.36 -2.52
CA THR A 112 11.80 1.31 -2.25
C THR A 112 12.59 1.02 -3.52
N LEU A 113 12.15 0.06 -4.34
CA LEU A 113 12.82 -0.25 -5.59
C LEU A 113 12.78 0.93 -6.57
N LEU A 114 11.67 1.68 -6.65
CA LEU A 114 11.60 2.90 -7.46
C LEU A 114 12.57 4.02 -6.99
N VAL A 115 12.82 4.13 -5.68
CA VAL A 115 13.83 5.07 -5.17
C VAL A 115 15.23 4.62 -5.55
N CYS A 116 15.49 3.31 -5.50
CA CYS A 116 16.77 2.75 -5.94
C CYS A 116 16.98 2.96 -7.45
N ASP A 117 15.93 2.81 -8.25
CA ASP A 117 15.91 3.04 -9.71
C ASP A 117 16.33 4.49 -10.03
N ALA A 118 15.64 5.46 -9.42
CA ALA A 118 15.97 6.88 -9.53
C ALA A 118 17.39 7.23 -9.11
N TRP A 119 17.87 6.58 -8.05
CA TRP A 119 19.25 6.74 -7.61
C TRP A 119 20.24 6.20 -8.65
N PHE A 120 19.99 5.01 -9.21
CA PHE A 120 20.83 4.45 -10.25
C PHE A 120 20.87 5.34 -11.48
N ASP A 121 19.72 5.78 -11.99
CA ASP A 121 19.62 6.63 -13.20
C ASP A 121 20.38 7.95 -13.07
N VAL A 122 20.28 8.60 -11.91
CA VAL A 122 21.05 9.84 -11.65
C VAL A 122 22.54 9.56 -11.55
N MET A 123 22.95 8.46 -10.91
CA MET A 123 24.37 8.10 -10.78
C MET A 123 24.98 7.67 -12.12
N LEU A 124 24.20 7.10 -13.02
CA LEU A 124 24.65 6.60 -14.33
C LEU A 124 24.77 7.69 -15.38
N SER A 125 23.90 8.69 -15.30
CA SER A 125 23.99 9.89 -16.13
C SER A 125 25.06 10.87 -15.64
N TRP A 126 25.70 10.59 -14.50
CA TRP A 126 26.70 11.47 -13.89
C TRP A 126 27.89 11.72 -14.83
N GLY A 127 28.10 12.98 -15.21
CA GLY A 127 29.19 13.39 -16.10
C GLY A 127 28.89 13.28 -17.59
N SER A 128 27.67 12.87 -17.99
CA SER A 128 27.19 12.95 -19.37
C SER A 128 26.32 14.20 -19.59
N GLY A 129 26.08 14.56 -20.86
CA GLY A 129 25.16 15.64 -21.21
C GLY A 129 23.68 15.34 -20.86
N GLU A 130 23.36 14.10 -20.52
CA GLU A 130 22.00 13.64 -20.19
C GLU A 130 21.68 13.80 -18.68
N PHE A 131 22.69 14.09 -17.85
CA PHE A 131 22.53 14.31 -16.40
C PHE A 131 21.36 15.20 -15.98
N PRO A 132 21.18 16.43 -16.53
CA PRO A 132 20.05 17.27 -16.13
C PRO A 132 18.69 16.68 -16.53
N VAL A 133 18.62 15.91 -17.61
CA VAL A 133 17.38 15.25 -18.04
C VAL A 133 17.04 14.10 -17.10
N SER A 134 18.02 13.24 -16.76
CA SER A 134 17.84 12.14 -15.81
C SER A 134 17.46 12.62 -14.40
N VAL A 135 18.02 13.74 -13.93
CA VAL A 135 17.62 14.33 -12.64
C VAL A 135 16.17 14.82 -12.68
N VAL A 136 15.74 15.45 -13.78
CA VAL A 136 14.36 15.94 -13.93
C VAL A 136 13.38 14.77 -13.99
N THR A 137 13.68 13.69 -14.72
CA THR A 137 12.81 12.51 -14.79
C THR A 137 12.75 11.75 -13.46
N ALA A 138 13.87 11.63 -12.74
CA ALA A 138 13.90 11.04 -11.40
C ALA A 138 13.03 11.84 -10.41
N LEU A 139 13.15 13.18 -10.41
CA LEU A 139 12.41 14.06 -9.49
C LEU A 139 10.92 14.19 -9.83
N LEU A 140 10.54 14.13 -11.10
CA LEU A 140 9.16 14.35 -11.56
C LEU A 140 8.40 13.07 -11.93
N GLY A 141 9.09 11.95 -12.13
CA GLY A 141 8.50 10.66 -12.49
C GLY A 141 8.61 9.64 -11.36
N GLU A 142 9.82 9.13 -11.14
CA GLU A 142 10.06 7.98 -10.27
C GLU A 142 9.85 8.28 -8.78
N LEU A 143 10.38 9.40 -8.26
CA LEU A 143 10.18 9.75 -6.85
C LEU A 143 8.71 10.08 -6.50
N PRO A 144 7.96 10.85 -7.32
CA PRO A 144 6.53 11.03 -7.09
C PRO A 144 5.76 9.71 -7.13
N LEU A 145 6.15 8.79 -8.02
CA LEU A 145 5.56 7.46 -8.07
C LEU A 145 5.86 6.64 -6.81
N ALA A 146 7.12 6.62 -6.35
CA ALA A 146 7.51 5.99 -5.10
C ALA A 146 6.71 6.58 -3.91
N ALA A 147 6.53 7.90 -3.88
CA ALA A 147 5.70 8.56 -2.87
C ALA A 147 4.24 8.07 -2.92
N LEU A 148 3.65 7.90 -4.10
CA LEU A 148 2.30 7.34 -4.23
C LEU A 148 2.18 5.93 -3.63
N PHE A 149 3.19 5.08 -3.83
CA PHE A 149 3.25 3.76 -3.21
C PHE A 149 3.32 3.84 -1.68
N PHE A 150 4.19 4.69 -1.12
CA PHE A 150 4.27 4.88 0.32
C PHE A 150 3.01 5.49 0.93
N LEU A 151 2.39 6.46 0.26
CA LEU A 151 1.12 7.05 0.68
C LEU A 151 -0.02 6.04 0.61
N GLY A 152 -0.02 5.17 -0.41
CA GLY A 152 -0.93 4.04 -0.53
C GLY A 152 -0.82 3.10 0.67
N ALA A 153 0.42 2.69 1.00
CA ALA A 153 0.69 1.78 2.11
C ALA A 153 0.22 2.39 3.43
N ARG A 154 0.53 3.68 3.66
CA ARG A 154 0.08 4.43 4.83
C ARG A 154 -1.44 4.52 4.91
N THR A 155 -2.11 4.74 3.78
CA THR A 155 -3.57 4.83 3.72
C THR A 155 -4.20 3.49 4.08
N LEU A 156 -3.68 2.38 3.54
CA LEU A 156 -4.14 1.03 3.85
C LEU A 156 -4.01 0.72 5.35
N VAL A 157 -2.84 0.99 5.95
CA VAL A 157 -2.62 0.80 7.39
C VAL A 157 -3.63 1.62 8.21
N LEU A 158 -3.81 2.91 7.88
CA LEU A 158 -4.76 3.76 8.58
C LEU A 158 -6.21 3.31 8.44
N THR A 159 -6.62 2.82 7.27
CA THR A 159 -7.95 2.25 7.09
C THR A 159 -8.14 0.98 7.90
N THR A 160 -7.12 0.12 8.00
CA THR A 160 -7.17 -1.07 8.86
C THR A 160 -7.29 -0.69 10.33
N VAL A 161 -6.50 0.27 10.81
CA VAL A 161 -6.61 0.79 12.18
C VAL A 161 -7.98 1.39 12.46
N ARG A 162 -8.54 2.17 11.52
CA ARG A 162 -9.91 2.73 11.63
C ARG A 162 -10.97 1.64 11.71
N ALA A 163 -10.89 0.63 10.84
CA ALA A 163 -11.82 -0.48 10.84
C ALA A 163 -11.79 -1.24 12.17
N LEU A 164 -10.59 -1.48 12.73
CA LEU A 164 -10.44 -2.09 14.05
C LEU A 164 -10.98 -1.19 15.17
N TRP A 165 -10.72 0.12 15.13
CA TRP A 165 -11.18 1.08 16.14
C TRP A 165 -12.71 1.17 16.21
N VAL A 166 -13.38 1.19 15.05
CA VAL A 166 -14.84 1.15 14.95
C VAL A 166 -15.38 -0.19 15.47
N ARG A 167 -14.73 -1.32 15.11
CA ARG A 167 -15.11 -2.65 15.60
C ARG A 167 -14.95 -2.82 17.11
N GLU A 168 -13.98 -2.16 17.73
CA GLU A 168 -13.82 -2.13 19.19
C GLU A 168 -14.87 -1.25 19.90
N GLY A 169 -15.80 -0.63 19.16
CA GLY A 169 -16.85 0.22 19.72
C GLY A 169 -16.34 1.57 20.24
N ARG A 170 -15.13 1.98 19.85
CA ARG A 170 -14.51 3.23 20.32
C ARG A 170 -14.95 4.39 19.43
N ALA A 171 -15.74 5.31 20.00
CA ALA A 171 -16.20 6.53 19.32
C ALA A 171 -15.20 7.72 19.40
N GLY A 172 -14.05 7.53 20.07
CA GLY A 172 -13.02 8.57 20.21
C GLY A 172 -12.24 8.83 18.92
N PRO A 173 -11.48 9.95 18.84
CA PRO A 173 -10.66 10.27 17.69
C PRO A 173 -9.69 9.12 17.37
N VAL A 174 -9.58 8.76 16.09
CA VAL A 174 -8.73 7.67 15.62
C VAL A 174 -7.27 7.96 16.03
N PRO A 175 -6.59 7.03 16.75
CA PRO A 175 -5.22 7.24 17.19
C PRO A 175 -4.27 7.41 16.01
N ARG A 176 -3.24 8.25 16.19
CA ARG A 176 -2.19 8.41 15.18
C ARG A 176 -1.36 7.13 15.11
N LEU A 177 -0.74 6.84 13.96
CA LEU A 177 0.06 5.60 13.79
C LEU A 177 1.14 5.40 14.86
N ARG A 178 1.73 6.50 15.36
CA ARG A 178 2.72 6.49 16.45
C ARG A 178 2.16 6.12 17.83
N GLU A 179 0.85 6.23 18.01
CA GLU A 179 0.13 5.92 19.26
C GLU A 179 -0.39 4.47 19.27
N VAL A 180 -0.48 3.84 18.10
CA VAL A 180 -0.87 2.43 17.95
C VAL A 180 0.32 1.55 18.32
N ARG A 181 0.35 1.03 19.56
CA ARG A 181 1.41 0.11 19.98
C ARG A 181 1.27 -1.22 19.22
N LEU A 182 2.39 -1.69 18.65
CA LEU A 182 2.47 -2.94 17.86
C LEU A 182 2.00 -4.18 18.63
N PHE A 183 1.99 -4.12 19.96
CA PHE A 183 1.49 -5.16 20.85
C PHE A 183 0.65 -4.51 21.95
N THR A 184 -0.67 -4.57 21.82
CA THR A 184 -1.55 -4.64 22.99
C THR A 184 -2.36 -5.93 22.88
N ILE A 185 -1.65 -7.07 22.85
CA ILE A 185 -2.20 -8.32 23.37
C ILE A 185 -2.06 -8.19 24.89
N GLY A 186 -3.05 -7.52 25.46
CA GLY A 186 -3.16 -7.30 26.89
C GLY A 186 -4.61 -7.02 27.16
N ARG A 187 -5.40 -8.10 27.23
CA ARG A 187 -6.69 -8.09 27.92
C ARG A 187 -6.50 -7.32 29.23
N SER A 188 -7.11 -6.15 29.37
CA SER A 188 -7.63 -5.73 30.67
C SER A 188 -9.10 -6.13 30.71
N VAL A 189 -9.34 -7.44 30.70
CA VAL A 189 -10.55 -7.98 31.32
C VAL A 189 -10.09 -8.54 32.65
N GLY A 190 -10.55 -7.91 33.73
CA GLY A 190 -10.25 -8.21 35.13
C GLY A 190 -9.60 -7.01 35.79
N GLY A 191 -10.14 -6.35 36.82
CA GLY A 191 -11.28 -6.65 37.67
C GLY A 191 -10.95 -6.12 39.07
N GLY A 192 -11.92 -5.46 39.73
CA GLY A 192 -11.88 -5.20 41.18
C GLY A 192 -11.04 -4.01 41.64
N GLY A 193 -11.73 -3.04 42.23
CA GLY A 193 -11.22 -1.85 42.90
C GLY A 193 -12.36 -0.88 43.12
#